data_AF-C6TM22-F1
#
_entry.id   AF-C6TM22-F1
#
_cell.length_a   1.000
_cell.length_b   1.000
_cell.length_c   1.000
_cell.angle_alpha   90.00
_cell.angle_beta   90.00
_cell.angle_gamma   90.00
#
_symmetry.space_group_name_H-M   'P 1'
#
loop_
_entity.id
_entity.type
_entity.pdbx_description
1 polymer ?
#
loop_
_entity_poly.entity_id
_entity_poly.type
_entity_poly.pdbx_seq_one_letter_code
_entity_poly.pdbx_strand_id
1 'polypeptide(L)'
;MKKGEIALLIIGPEYAFGSSESQLELAVVPPNSTVYYEVELVSFEKEKESWDMDTPEKIEAAGKKKEEGNALFKAGKYARASKRYEKAVKFIEYDTAFSEEEKKSSKALKVACNLNNAACKLKLKDYKQAEKLCTKVLDLESTNVKALYRRAQAYIQLADLDLAEFDIKKALEIDPNNRDVKLEYKTLKEKMKEYNKKEAKFYGDMFNKLHKLDSLDSNKPASKDAQPMNIDSKA
;
A
#
# COMPACT_ATOMS: atom_id res chain seq x y z
N MET A 1 -26.98 -10.03 19.75
CA MET A 1 -27.03 -10.61 21.10
C MET A 1 -27.13 -9.50 22.13
N LYS A 2 -27.94 -9.70 23.17
CA LYS A 2 -28.07 -8.87 24.37
C LYS A 2 -27.19 -9.42 25.49
N LYS A 3 -26.89 -8.60 26.51
CA LYS A 3 -26.11 -9.06 27.67
C LYS A 3 -26.82 -10.24 28.35
N GLY A 4 -26.11 -11.34 28.57
CA GLY A 4 -26.62 -12.60 29.11
C GLY A 4 -27.36 -13.49 28.11
N GLU A 5 -27.43 -13.11 26.83
CA GLU A 5 -28.04 -13.93 25.79
C GLU A 5 -27.11 -15.09 25.41
N ILE A 6 -27.65 -16.30 25.37
CA ILE A 6 -27.03 -17.49 24.81
C ILE A 6 -27.69 -17.74 23.44
N ALA A 7 -26.88 -17.89 22.40
CA ALA A 7 -27.37 -18.15 21.05
C ALA A 7 -26.54 -19.24 20.35
N LEU A 8 -27.23 -20.08 19.58
CA LEU A 8 -26.59 -21.04 18.69
C LEU A 8 -26.42 -20.39 17.31
N LEU A 9 -25.17 -20.24 16.88
CA LEU A 9 -24.79 -19.67 15.58
C LEU A 9 -24.41 -20.80 14.62
N ILE A 10 -25.05 -20.82 13.46
CA ILE A 10 -24.71 -21.70 12.33
C ILE A 10 -23.98 -20.83 11.30
N ILE A 11 -22.69 -21.06 11.12
CA ILE A 11 -21.83 -20.21 10.30
C ILE A 11 -21.40 -20.99 9.07
N GLY A 12 -21.85 -20.52 7.90
CA GLY A 12 -21.44 -21.05 6.60
C GLY A 12 -19.94 -20.92 6.37
N PRO A 13 -19.36 -21.77 5.51
CA PRO A 13 -17.91 -21.80 5.25
C PRO A 13 -17.33 -20.45 4.83
N GLU A 14 -18.09 -19.63 4.11
CA GLU A 14 -17.70 -18.29 3.66
C GLU A 14 -17.48 -17.29 4.80
N TYR A 15 -18.09 -17.52 5.98
CA TYR A 15 -17.94 -16.68 7.17
C TYR A 15 -17.15 -17.36 8.31
N ALA A 16 -16.84 -18.65 8.16
CA ALA A 16 -16.09 -19.45 9.12
C ALA A 16 -14.60 -19.58 8.72
N PHE A 17 -14.19 -20.75 8.24
CA PHE A 17 -12.79 -21.08 7.96
C PHE A 17 -12.44 -21.12 6.46
N GLY A 18 -13.43 -20.89 5.58
CA GLY A 18 -13.23 -20.79 4.14
C GLY A 18 -12.81 -22.12 3.50
N SER A 19 -12.11 -21.99 2.37
CA SER A 19 -11.69 -23.12 1.53
C SER A 19 -10.37 -23.76 1.94
N SER A 20 -9.81 -23.38 3.10
CA SER A 20 -8.54 -23.89 3.59
C SER A 20 -8.74 -24.63 4.91
N GLU A 21 -7.94 -25.67 5.12
CA GLU A 21 -7.88 -26.35 6.41
C GLU A 21 -7.39 -25.37 7.49
N SER A 22 -8.07 -25.37 8.63
CA SER A 22 -7.73 -24.50 9.76
C SER A 22 -7.38 -25.34 10.97
N GLN A 23 -6.12 -25.26 11.38
CA GLN A 23 -5.64 -25.89 12.61
C GLN A 23 -5.90 -24.97 13.80
N LEU A 24 -6.85 -25.36 14.64
CA LEU A 24 -7.15 -24.71 15.92
C LEU A 24 -6.45 -25.46 17.05
N GLU A 25 -6.38 -24.82 18.21
CA GLU A 25 -5.75 -25.39 19.41
C GLU A 25 -6.40 -26.71 19.85
N LEU A 26 -7.70 -26.88 19.61
CA LEU A 26 -8.48 -28.03 20.07
C LEU A 26 -8.96 -28.97 18.94
N ALA A 27 -8.87 -28.55 17.68
CA ALA A 27 -9.40 -29.31 16.56
C ALA A 27 -8.83 -28.85 15.21
N VAL A 28 -8.87 -29.73 14.22
CA VAL A 28 -8.63 -29.37 12.82
C VAL A 28 -9.99 -29.24 12.14
N VAL A 29 -10.22 -28.10 11.48
CA VAL A 29 -11.45 -27.84 10.72
C VAL A 29 -11.17 -28.04 9.22
N PRO A 30 -11.81 -29.02 8.56
CA PRO A 30 -11.64 -29.25 7.13
C PRO A 30 -12.10 -28.05 6.27
N PRO A 31 -11.57 -27.92 5.04
CA PRO A 31 -12.05 -26.94 4.06
C PRO A 31 -13.56 -26.98 3.86
N ASN A 32 -14.17 -25.81 3.64
CA ASN A 32 -15.59 -25.64 3.32
C ASN A 32 -16.57 -26.23 4.35
N SER A 33 -16.16 -26.28 5.62
CA SER A 33 -17.03 -26.75 6.72
C SER A 33 -17.96 -25.66 7.25
N THR A 34 -19.24 -26.01 7.45
CA THR A 34 -20.17 -25.23 8.29
C THR A 34 -19.89 -25.53 9.75
N VAL A 35 -19.79 -24.50 10.59
CA VAL A 35 -19.51 -24.66 12.03
C VAL A 35 -20.66 -24.18 12.89
N TYR A 36 -20.80 -24.82 14.06
CA TYR A 36 -21.82 -24.53 15.05
C TYR A 36 -21.15 -23.97 16.30
N TYR A 37 -21.52 -22.77 16.70
CA TYR A 37 -21.03 -22.14 17.92
C TYR A 37 -22.18 -21.88 18.88
N GLU A 38 -22.07 -22.35 20.10
CA GLU A 38 -22.86 -21.84 21.22
C GLU A 38 -22.10 -20.65 21.82
N VAL A 39 -22.69 -19.46 21.74
CA VAL A 39 -22.06 -18.22 22.20
C VAL A 39 -22.92 -17.61 23.30
N GLU A 40 -22.28 -17.26 24.42
CA GLU A 40 -22.88 -16.46 25.48
C GLU A 40 -22.29 -15.03 25.46
N LEU A 41 -23.14 -14.01 25.37
CA LEU A 41 -22.70 -12.62 25.49
C LEU A 41 -22.65 -12.19 26.96
N VAL A 42 -21.57 -12.56 27.66
CA VAL A 42 -21.38 -12.27 29.10
C VAL A 42 -21.43 -10.77 29.40
N SER A 43 -20.70 -9.97 28.64
CA SER A 43 -20.70 -8.51 28.76
C SER A 43 -20.24 -7.85 27.48
N PHE A 44 -20.71 -6.63 27.23
CA PHE A 44 -20.17 -5.76 26.19
C PHE A 44 -20.18 -4.31 26.68
N GLU A 45 -19.24 -3.53 26.15
CA GLU A 45 -19.24 -2.09 26.32
C GLU A 45 -19.53 -1.49 24.94
N LYS A 46 -20.63 -0.73 24.83
CA LYS A 46 -20.97 -0.09 23.56
C LYS A 46 -20.00 1.06 23.34
N GLU A 47 -19.19 0.97 22.29
CA GLU A 47 -18.37 2.12 21.89
C GLU A 47 -19.31 3.28 21.53
N LYS A 48 -19.07 4.47 22.10
CA LYS A 48 -19.76 5.68 21.68
C LYS A 48 -19.49 5.91 20.19
N GLU A 49 -20.48 6.44 19.49
CA GLU A 49 -20.30 6.83 18.10
C GLU A 49 -19.60 8.19 18.04
N SER A 50 -18.93 8.48 16.92
CA SER A 50 -18.12 9.70 16.82
C SER A 50 -18.93 11.01 16.92
N TRP A 51 -20.26 10.97 16.73
CA TRP A 51 -21.12 12.14 16.90
C TRP A 51 -21.62 12.32 18.33
N ASP A 52 -21.55 11.28 19.17
CA ASP A 52 -21.95 11.30 20.59
C ASP A 52 -20.80 11.68 21.53
N MET A 53 -19.58 11.87 20.98
CA MET A 53 -18.38 12.24 21.74
C MET A 53 -18.12 13.74 21.66
N ASP A 54 -17.66 14.32 22.77
CA ASP A 54 -17.04 15.65 22.75
C ASP A 54 -15.61 15.60 22.18
N THR A 55 -14.98 16.77 22.00
CA THR A 55 -13.65 16.85 21.40
C THR A 55 -12.57 16.11 22.23
N PRO A 56 -12.48 16.29 23.57
CA PRO A 56 -11.57 15.51 24.40
C PRO A 56 -11.78 14.00 24.30
N GLU A 57 -13.03 13.53 24.37
CA GLU A 57 -13.39 12.11 24.26
C GLU A 57 -12.95 11.53 22.91
N LYS A 58 -13.08 12.28 21.80
CA LYS A 58 -12.59 11.85 20.48
C LYS A 58 -11.08 11.64 20.46
N ILE A 59 -10.33 12.58 21.05
CA ILE A 59 -8.87 12.51 21.12
C ILE A 59 -8.44 11.31 21.98
N GLU A 60 -9.09 11.09 23.11
CA GLU A 60 -8.83 9.94 23.98
C GLU A 60 -9.17 8.61 23.28
N ALA A 61 -10.35 8.51 22.64
CA ALA A 61 -10.76 7.34 21.89
C ALA A 61 -9.80 7.02 20.74
N ALA A 62 -9.33 8.04 20.01
CA ALA A 62 -8.31 7.89 18.99
C ALA A 62 -6.99 7.36 19.58
N GLY A 63 -6.57 7.90 20.74
CA GLY A 63 -5.42 7.42 21.49
C GLY A 63 -5.52 5.93 21.84
N LYS A 64 -6.66 5.49 22.39
CA LYS A 64 -6.93 4.08 22.72
C LYS A 64 -6.86 3.19 21.48
N LYS A 65 -7.47 3.60 20.36
CA LYS A 65 -7.40 2.85 19.09
C LYS A 65 -5.99 2.77 18.51
N LYS A 66 -5.18 3.82 18.64
CA LYS A 66 -3.77 3.79 18.27
C LYS A 66 -3.00 2.74 19.09
N GLU A 67 -3.23 2.67 20.40
CA GLU A 67 -2.57 1.65 21.25
C GLU A 67 -3.04 0.22 20.97
N GLU A 68 -4.33 0.00 20.71
CA GLU A 68 -4.84 -1.29 20.20
C GLU A 68 -4.14 -1.69 18.89
N GLY A 69 -3.96 -0.73 17.97
CA GLY A 69 -3.21 -0.92 16.74
C GLY A 69 -1.75 -1.31 16.99
N ASN A 70 -1.08 -0.63 17.94
CA ASN A 70 0.31 -0.92 18.31
C ASN A 70 0.46 -2.34 18.87
N ALA A 71 -0.46 -2.78 19.73
CA ALA A 71 -0.46 -4.13 20.26
C ALA A 71 -0.63 -5.19 19.15
N LEU A 72 -1.58 -4.97 18.23
CA LEU A 72 -1.80 -5.86 17.08
C LEU A 72 -0.61 -5.87 16.11
N PHE A 73 0.06 -4.73 15.91
CA PHE A 73 1.25 -4.63 15.08
C PHE A 73 2.40 -5.47 15.66
N LYS A 74 2.63 -5.35 16.98
CA LYS A 74 3.62 -6.17 17.69
C LYS A 74 3.30 -7.67 17.60
N ALA A 75 2.02 -8.03 17.60
CA ALA A 75 1.56 -9.40 17.41
C ALA A 75 1.57 -9.89 15.94
N GLY A 76 2.10 -9.11 14.99
CA GLY A 76 2.15 -9.46 13.56
C GLY A 76 0.81 -9.41 12.83
N LYS A 77 -0.27 -8.97 13.49
CA LYS A 77 -1.63 -8.91 12.93
C LYS A 77 -1.85 -7.60 12.16
N TYR A 78 -1.07 -7.36 11.12
CA TYR A 78 -1.00 -6.08 10.41
C TYR A 78 -2.34 -5.60 9.83
N ALA A 79 -3.14 -6.49 9.24
CA ALA A 79 -4.46 -6.13 8.71
C ALA A 79 -5.42 -5.65 9.80
N ARG A 80 -5.37 -6.27 10.99
CA ARG A 80 -6.18 -5.84 12.14
C ARG A 80 -5.64 -4.54 12.74
N ALA A 81 -4.32 -4.39 12.83
CA ALA A 81 -3.67 -3.16 13.29
C ALA A 81 -4.05 -1.96 12.40
N SER A 82 -3.99 -2.14 11.08
CA SER A 82 -4.38 -1.14 10.08
C SER A 82 -5.80 -0.60 10.33
N LYS A 83 -6.79 -1.49 10.53
CA LYS A 83 -8.17 -1.09 10.85
C LYS A 83 -8.27 -0.25 12.13
N ARG A 84 -7.44 -0.51 13.15
CA ARG A 84 -7.44 0.26 14.40
C ARG A 84 -6.87 1.67 14.19
N TYR A 85 -5.79 1.82 13.44
CA TYR A 85 -5.26 3.14 13.09
C TYR A 85 -6.23 3.94 12.21
N GLU A 86 -6.89 3.29 11.25
CA GLU A 86 -7.93 3.94 10.43
C GLU A 86 -9.09 4.44 11.29
N LYS A 87 -9.55 3.64 12.27
CA LYS A 87 -10.58 4.07 13.22
C LYS A 87 -10.10 5.23 14.11
N ALA A 88 -8.84 5.21 14.55
CA ALA A 88 -8.25 6.30 15.32
C ALA A 88 -8.28 7.62 14.55
N VAL A 89 -7.86 7.62 13.28
CA VAL A 89 -7.86 8.84 12.44
C VAL A 89 -9.29 9.35 12.19
N LYS A 90 -10.26 8.45 11.98
CA LYS A 90 -11.67 8.82 11.77
C LYS A 90 -12.26 9.60 12.94
N PHE A 91 -11.94 9.25 14.18
CA PHE A 91 -12.43 9.99 15.36
C PHE A 91 -11.99 11.46 15.38
N ILE A 92 -10.84 11.76 14.79
CA ILE A 92 -10.23 13.09 14.83
C ILE A 92 -10.13 13.74 13.45
N GLU A 93 -10.82 13.20 12.44
CA GLU A 93 -10.70 13.66 11.05
C GLU A 93 -11.16 15.12 10.91
N TYR A 94 -12.35 15.43 11.43
CA TYR A 94 -12.94 16.76 11.43
C TYR A 94 -12.63 17.50 12.73
N ASP A 95 -11.78 18.54 12.64
CA ASP A 95 -11.26 19.31 13.77
C ASP A 95 -11.84 20.74 13.84
N THR A 96 -12.97 21.00 13.17
CA THR A 96 -13.61 22.33 13.13
C THR A 96 -14.03 22.85 14.50
N ALA A 97 -14.35 21.96 15.43
CA ALA A 97 -14.77 22.28 16.80
C ALA A 97 -13.61 22.22 17.83
N PHE A 98 -12.37 22.03 17.37
CA PHE A 98 -11.22 21.80 18.27
C PHE A 98 -10.57 23.14 18.64
N SER A 99 -10.13 23.27 19.89
CA SER A 99 -9.21 24.34 20.32
C SER A 99 -7.85 24.20 19.61
N GLU A 100 -7.00 25.22 19.69
CA GLU A 100 -5.66 25.15 19.08
C GLU A 100 -4.77 24.07 19.74
N GLU A 101 -4.89 23.89 21.05
CA GLU A 101 -4.21 22.82 21.81
C GLU A 101 -4.71 21.43 21.40
N GLU A 102 -6.02 21.29 21.21
CA GLU A 102 -6.66 20.06 20.75
C GLU A 102 -6.29 19.75 19.30
N LYS A 103 -6.22 20.75 18.42
CA LYS A 103 -5.73 20.60 17.03
C LYS A 103 -4.29 20.13 17.02
N LYS A 104 -3.42 20.67 17.89
CA LYS A 104 -2.03 20.22 18.00
C LYS A 104 -1.94 18.75 18.44
N SER A 105 -2.73 18.36 19.44
CA SER A 105 -2.80 16.98 19.94
C SER A 105 -3.36 16.02 18.89
N SER A 106 -4.44 16.42 18.21
CA SER A 106 -5.04 15.71 17.08
C SER A 106 -4.07 15.54 15.93
N LYS A 107 -3.34 16.59 15.54
CA LYS A 107 -2.31 16.54 14.49
C LYS A 107 -1.24 15.50 14.82
N ALA A 108 -0.72 15.50 16.04
CA ALA A 108 0.29 14.52 16.49
C ALA A 108 -0.25 13.08 16.41
N LEU A 109 -1.52 12.86 16.81
CA LEU A 109 -2.17 11.56 16.68
C LEU A 109 -2.41 11.15 15.22
N LYS A 110 -2.86 12.07 14.35
CA LYS A 110 -3.02 11.84 12.90
C LYS A 110 -1.70 11.39 12.28
N VAL A 111 -0.60 12.09 12.58
CA VAL A 111 0.75 11.75 12.11
C VAL A 111 1.15 10.35 12.58
N ALA A 112 1.05 10.06 13.88
CA ALA A 112 1.44 8.78 14.44
C ALA A 112 0.62 7.61 13.86
N CYS A 113 -0.70 7.77 13.75
CA CYS A 113 -1.59 6.74 13.21
C CYS A 113 -1.34 6.49 11.72
N ASN A 114 -1.21 7.55 10.91
CA ASN A 114 -0.93 7.40 9.48
C ASN A 114 0.44 6.76 9.23
N LEU A 115 1.47 7.15 9.99
CA LEU A 115 2.78 6.51 9.93
C LEU A 115 2.68 5.01 10.26
N ASN A 116 2.07 4.65 11.38
CA ASN A 116 1.96 3.25 11.79
C ASN A 116 1.10 2.43 10.83
N ASN A 117 0.04 3.03 10.28
CA ASN A 117 -0.76 2.40 9.24
C ASN A 117 0.06 2.20 7.95
N ALA A 118 0.87 3.17 7.53
CA ALA A 118 1.77 3.00 6.38
C ALA A 118 2.74 1.83 6.59
N ALA A 119 3.29 1.66 7.80
CA ALA A 119 4.10 0.48 8.13
C ALA A 119 3.31 -0.83 8.02
N CYS A 120 2.03 -0.85 8.41
CA CYS A 120 1.16 -2.00 8.19
C CYS A 120 0.98 -2.29 6.70
N LYS A 121 0.69 -1.28 5.89
CA LYS A 121 0.48 -1.43 4.43
C LYS A 121 1.74 -1.92 3.73
N LEU A 122 2.93 -1.44 4.12
CA LEU A 122 4.21 -1.99 3.64
C LEU A 122 4.37 -3.47 3.96
N LYS A 123 4.05 -3.91 5.18
CA LYS A 123 4.09 -5.33 5.57
C LYS A 123 3.07 -6.18 4.81
N LEU A 124 1.93 -5.60 4.45
CA LEU A 124 0.87 -6.23 3.65
C LEU A 124 1.12 -6.14 2.13
N LYS A 125 2.25 -5.54 1.71
CA LYS A 125 2.59 -5.28 0.29
C LYS A 125 1.58 -4.39 -0.45
N ASP A 126 0.78 -3.62 0.29
CA ASP A 126 -0.11 -2.61 -0.28
C ASP A 126 0.63 -1.28 -0.41
N TYR A 127 1.52 -1.22 -1.39
CA TYR A 127 2.46 -0.11 -1.55
C TYR A 127 1.75 1.19 -1.95
N LYS A 128 0.69 1.13 -2.75
CA LYS A 128 -0.10 2.33 -3.13
C LYS A 128 -0.82 2.95 -1.94
N GLN A 129 -1.34 2.16 -1.00
CA GLN A 129 -1.90 2.74 0.23
C GLN A 129 -0.80 3.26 1.17
N ALA A 130 0.35 2.59 1.27
CA ALA A 130 1.47 3.08 2.06
C ALA A 130 1.95 4.47 1.57
N GLU A 131 2.10 4.63 0.26
CA GLU A 131 2.44 5.89 -0.39
C GLU A 131 1.47 7.02 0.00
N LYS A 132 0.16 6.79 -0.18
CA LYS A 132 -0.89 7.78 0.15
C LYS A 132 -0.85 8.18 1.63
N LEU A 133 -0.68 7.22 2.53
CA LEU A 133 -0.62 7.49 3.97
C LEU A 133 0.63 8.30 4.34
N CYS A 134 1.78 8.01 3.74
CA CYS A 134 2.98 8.80 3.96
C CYS A 134 2.88 10.22 3.38
N THR A 135 2.24 10.39 2.23
CA THR A 135 1.97 11.73 1.66
C THR A 135 1.11 12.55 2.60
N LYS A 136 0.03 12.00 3.17
CA LYS A 136 -0.79 12.68 4.20
C LYS A 136 0.04 13.13 5.40
N VAL A 137 1.04 12.36 5.82
CA VAL A 137 1.95 12.75 6.91
C VAL A 137 2.85 13.91 6.48
N LEU A 138 3.38 13.88 5.26
CA LEU A 138 4.27 14.91 4.73
C LEU A 138 3.55 16.23 4.42
N ASP A 139 2.25 16.19 4.13
CA ASP A 139 1.40 17.38 4.03
C ASP A 139 1.28 18.09 5.38
N LEU A 140 1.34 17.34 6.49
CA LEU A 140 1.30 17.87 7.85
C LEU A 140 2.69 18.23 8.41
N GLU A 141 3.69 17.42 8.06
CA GLU A 141 5.08 17.47 8.53
C GLU A 141 6.04 17.13 7.38
N SER A 142 6.36 18.12 6.56
CA SER A 142 7.15 17.94 5.32
C SER A 142 8.59 17.45 5.54
N THR A 143 9.08 17.51 6.78
CA THR A 143 10.41 17.09 7.22
C THR A 143 10.40 15.76 7.99
N ASN A 144 9.28 15.02 8.02
CA ASN A 144 9.19 13.76 8.74
C ASN A 144 10.01 12.65 8.05
N VAL A 145 11.21 12.38 8.58
CA VAL A 145 12.16 11.39 8.04
C VAL A 145 11.54 9.99 7.93
N LYS A 146 10.71 9.58 8.90
CA LYS A 146 10.05 8.27 8.86
C LYS A 146 9.03 8.15 7.72
N ALA A 147 8.33 9.24 7.42
CA ALA A 147 7.38 9.28 6.30
C ALA A 147 8.10 9.23 4.96
N LEU A 148 9.16 10.04 4.78
CA LEU A 148 10.01 10.00 3.58
C LEU A 148 10.59 8.60 3.35
N TYR A 149 11.18 8.02 4.40
CA TYR A 149 11.76 6.68 4.35
C TYR A 149 10.75 5.60 3.94
N ARG A 150 9.57 5.57 4.57
CA ARG A 150 8.51 4.59 4.27
C ARG A 150 7.89 4.80 2.89
N ARG A 151 7.76 6.05 2.43
CA ARG A 151 7.26 6.35 1.09
C ARG A 151 8.25 5.93 0.02
N ALA A 152 9.55 6.16 0.24
CA ALA A 152 10.60 5.64 -0.64
C ALA A 152 10.57 4.11 -0.72
N GLN A 153 10.37 3.40 0.39
CA GLN A 153 10.18 1.94 0.39
C GLN A 153 8.99 1.50 -0.48
N ALA A 154 7.88 2.25 -0.43
CA ALA A 154 6.73 1.98 -1.29
C ALA A 154 7.07 2.21 -2.77
N TYR A 155 7.66 3.36 -3.11
CA TYR A 155 8.07 3.69 -4.49
C TYR A 155 9.06 2.67 -5.08
N ILE A 156 10.01 2.19 -4.29
CA ILE A 156 10.95 1.12 -4.66
C ILE A 156 10.23 -0.17 -5.09
N GLN A 157 9.11 -0.50 -4.44
CA GLN A 157 8.33 -1.70 -4.77
C GLN A 157 7.36 -1.46 -5.94
N LEU A 158 6.98 -0.21 -6.17
CA LEU A 158 6.17 0.23 -7.30
C LEU A 158 7.00 0.52 -8.57
N ALA A 159 8.33 0.38 -8.49
CA ALA A 159 9.29 0.74 -9.54
C ALA A 159 9.33 2.23 -9.91
N ASP A 160 8.81 3.10 -9.04
CA ASP A 160 8.88 4.56 -9.15
C ASP A 160 10.23 5.08 -8.60
N LEU A 161 11.34 4.64 -9.22
CA LEU A 161 12.69 4.75 -8.63
C LEU A 161 13.17 6.20 -8.45
N ASP A 162 12.80 7.11 -9.35
CA ASP A 162 13.17 8.54 -9.25
C ASP A 162 12.53 9.21 -8.03
N LEU A 163 11.25 8.90 -7.77
CA LEU A 163 10.53 9.41 -6.61
C LEU A 163 11.11 8.85 -5.30
N ALA A 164 11.53 7.57 -5.32
CA ALA A 164 12.24 6.98 -4.19
C ALA A 164 13.58 7.68 -3.93
N GLU A 165 14.35 8.01 -4.98
CA GLU A 165 15.64 8.70 -4.83
C GLU A 165 15.44 10.09 -4.23
N PHE A 166 14.43 10.81 -4.69
CA PHE A 166 14.07 12.12 -4.16
C PHE A 166 13.77 12.06 -2.65
N ASP A 167 12.90 11.15 -2.22
CA ASP A 167 12.52 11.02 -0.81
C ASP A 167 13.71 10.60 0.08
N ILE A 168 14.57 9.69 -0.40
CA ILE A 168 15.76 9.25 0.33
C ILE A 168 16.77 10.38 0.47
N LYS A 169 17.03 11.15 -0.59
CA LYS A 169 17.94 12.30 -0.52
C LYS A 169 17.43 13.34 0.46
N LYS A 170 16.15 13.70 0.38
CA LYS A 170 15.52 14.62 1.33
C LYS A 170 15.60 14.10 2.77
N ALA A 171 15.42 12.81 2.99
CA ALA A 171 15.59 12.20 4.31
C ALA A 171 17.03 12.30 4.83
N LEU A 172 18.04 12.11 3.97
CA LEU A 172 19.46 12.25 4.32
C LEU A 172 19.92 13.70 4.47
N GLU A 173 19.26 14.65 3.82
CA GLU A 173 19.50 16.09 4.07
C GLU A 173 19.06 16.48 5.48
N ILE A 174 17.97 15.89 5.98
CA ILE A 174 17.43 16.16 7.32
C ILE A 174 18.18 15.37 8.40
N ASP A 175 18.44 14.08 8.16
CA ASP A 175 19.19 13.21 9.07
C ASP A 175 20.32 12.47 8.31
N PRO A 176 21.48 13.13 8.13
CA PRO A 176 22.61 12.57 7.39
C PRO A 176 23.20 11.30 8.00
N ASN A 177 22.90 10.97 9.25
CA ASN A 177 23.46 9.82 9.96
C ASN A 177 22.49 8.65 10.08
N ASN A 178 21.30 8.77 9.49
CA ASN A 178 20.29 7.72 9.52
C ASN A 178 20.79 6.44 8.81
N ARG A 179 21.04 5.39 9.59
CA ARG A 179 21.56 4.10 9.07
C ARG A 179 20.57 3.41 8.14
N ASP A 180 19.29 3.41 8.50
CA ASP A 180 18.24 2.72 7.75
C ASP A 180 18.04 3.37 6.37
N VAL A 181 18.00 4.71 6.33
CA VAL A 181 17.89 5.46 5.07
C VAL A 181 19.11 5.22 4.17
N LYS A 182 20.32 5.20 4.73
CA LYS A 182 21.55 4.89 3.96
C LYS A 182 21.52 3.48 3.36
N LEU A 183 21.03 2.50 4.11
CA LEU A 183 20.92 1.11 3.64
C LEU A 183 19.89 0.99 2.51
N GLU A 184 18.74 1.65 2.67
CA GLU A 184 17.71 1.71 1.63
C GLU A 184 18.22 2.42 0.38
N TYR A 185 19.04 3.47 0.53
CA TYR A 185 19.64 4.15 -0.61
C TYR A 185 20.54 3.24 -1.45
N LYS A 186 21.33 2.38 -0.78
CA LYS A 186 22.12 1.36 -1.47
C LYS A 186 21.23 0.39 -2.25
N THR A 187 20.17 -0.10 -1.60
CA THR A 187 19.18 -1.00 -2.22
C THR A 187 18.52 -0.36 -3.45
N LEU A 188 18.18 0.94 -3.36
CA LEU A 188 17.65 1.69 -4.49
C LEU A 188 18.64 1.77 -5.66
N LYS A 189 19.91 2.08 -5.38
CA LYS A 189 20.94 2.18 -6.43
C LYS A 189 21.21 0.85 -7.12
N GLU A 190 21.15 -0.25 -6.38
CA GLU A 190 21.22 -1.60 -6.96
C GLU A 190 20.03 -1.86 -7.90
N LYS A 191 18.81 -1.58 -7.46
CA LYS A 191 17.61 -1.71 -8.29
C LYS A 191 17.63 -0.83 -9.54
N MET A 192 18.09 0.42 -9.44
CA MET A 192 18.26 1.31 -10.59
C MET A 192 19.23 0.72 -11.61
N LYS A 193 20.36 0.18 -11.15
CA LYS A 193 21.34 -0.46 -12.03
C LYS A 193 20.74 -1.69 -12.74
N GLU A 194 19.96 -2.50 -12.02
CA GLU A 194 19.26 -3.63 -12.62
C GLU A 194 18.22 -3.21 -13.64
N TYR A 195 17.44 -2.17 -13.33
CA TYR A 195 16.41 -1.62 -14.22
C TYR A 195 17.05 -1.09 -15.51
N ASN A 196 18.06 -0.23 -15.39
CA ASN A 196 18.78 0.34 -16.54
C ASN A 196 19.44 -0.76 -17.39
N LYS A 197 19.97 -1.82 -16.77
CA LYS A 197 20.54 -2.97 -17.50
C LYS A 197 19.46 -3.73 -18.29
N LYS A 198 18.26 -3.91 -17.72
CA LYS A 198 17.14 -4.56 -18.41
C LYS A 198 16.62 -3.69 -19.55
N GLU A 199 16.50 -2.40 -19.31
CA GLU A 199 16.05 -1.40 -20.28
C GLU A 199 17.02 -1.30 -21.46
N ALA A 200 18.33 -1.19 -21.21
CA ALA A 200 19.35 -1.16 -22.25
C ALA A 200 19.34 -2.43 -23.12
N LYS A 201 19.16 -3.61 -22.50
CA LYS A 201 19.00 -4.87 -23.24
C LYS A 201 17.74 -4.87 -24.10
N PHE A 202 16.61 -4.46 -23.52
CA PHE A 202 15.33 -4.42 -24.22
C PHE A 202 15.38 -3.50 -25.44
N TYR A 203 15.91 -2.28 -25.30
CA TYR A 203 16.09 -1.36 -26.44
C TYR A 203 17.11 -1.87 -27.45
N GLY A 204 18.19 -2.51 -27.01
CA GLY A 204 19.16 -3.14 -27.91
C GLY A 204 18.52 -4.24 -28.76
N ASP A 205 17.72 -5.11 -28.16
CA ASP A 205 16.99 -6.17 -28.86
C ASP A 205 15.94 -5.61 -29.82
N MET A 206 15.21 -4.55 -29.41
CA MET A 206 14.24 -3.86 -30.25
C MET A 206 14.89 -3.19 -31.46
N PHE A 207 16.03 -2.51 -31.27
CA PHE A 207 16.79 -1.87 -32.34
C PHE A 207 17.32 -2.90 -33.35
N ASN A 208 17.86 -4.03 -32.87
CA ASN A 208 18.30 -5.13 -33.72
C ASN A 208 17.15 -5.73 -34.54
N LYS A 209 15.94 -5.82 -33.96
CA LYS A 209 14.75 -6.31 -34.67
C LYS A 209 14.25 -5.32 -35.71
N LEU A 210 14.30 -4.02 -35.44
CA LEU A 210 13.94 -2.97 -36.40
C LEU A 210 14.86 -2.99 -37.62
N HIS A 211 16.17 -3.08 -37.41
CA HIS A 211 17.13 -3.22 -38.51
C HIS A 211 16.90 -4.47 -39.36
N LYS A 212 16.44 -5.57 -38.75
CA LYS A 212 16.06 -6.78 -39.49
C LYS A 212 14.77 -6.61 -40.28
N LEU A 213 13.84 -5.75 -39.86
CA LEU A 213 12.64 -5.44 -40.63
C LEU A 213 12.94 -4.51 -41.81
N ASP A 214 13.75 -3.46 -41.58
CA ASP A 214 14.18 -2.56 -42.66
C ASP A 214 14.98 -3.28 -43.75
N SER A 215 15.81 -4.26 -43.38
CA SER A 215 16.54 -5.09 -44.33
C SER A 215 15.66 -6.08 -45.10
N LEU A 216 14.45 -6.37 -44.62
CA LEU A 216 13.45 -7.20 -45.31
C LEU A 216 12.57 -6.36 -46.26
N ASP A 217 12.21 -5.13 -45.90
CA ASP A 217 11.42 -4.25 -46.78
C ASP A 217 12.27 -3.65 -47.93
N SER A 218 13.57 -3.41 -47.70
CA SER A 218 14.51 -3.00 -48.78
C SER A 218 14.84 -4.11 -49.78
N ASN A 219 14.43 -5.35 -49.50
CA ASN A 219 14.56 -6.51 -50.39
C ASN A 219 13.28 -6.86 -51.17
N LYS A 220 12.23 -6.02 -51.12
CA LYS A 220 11.13 -6.14 -52.10
C LYS A 220 11.65 -5.71 -53.48
N PRO A 221 11.54 -6.55 -54.51
CA PRO A 221 11.96 -6.17 -55.84
C PRO A 221 11.10 -4.98 -56.29
N ALA A 222 11.75 -3.89 -56.72
CA ALA A 222 11.09 -2.85 -57.48
C ALA A 222 10.34 -3.54 -58.63
N SER A 223 9.01 -3.45 -58.64
CA SER A 223 8.21 -3.86 -59.78
C SER A 223 8.73 -3.05 -60.96
N LYS A 224 9.45 -3.72 -61.87
CA LYS A 224 9.90 -3.12 -63.12
C LYS A 224 8.66 -2.56 -63.82
N ASP A 225 8.58 -1.24 -63.89
CA ASP A 225 7.66 -0.54 -64.77
C ASP A 225 7.78 -1.14 -66.16
N ALA A 226 6.64 -1.59 -66.69
CA ALA A 226 6.52 -2.12 -68.02
C ALA A 226 6.97 -1.03 -69.01
N GLN A 227 7.97 -1.36 -69.83
CA GLN A 227 8.35 -0.52 -70.97
C GLN A 227 7.15 -0.35 -71.91
N PRO A 228 6.89 0.86 -72.42
CA PRO A 228 5.77 1.08 -73.33
C PRO A 228 6.00 0.31 -74.64
N MET A 229 5.01 -0.49 -75.05
CA MET A 229 4.99 -1.15 -76.35
C MET A 229 5.01 -0.11 -77.47
N ASN A 230 6.03 -0.18 -78.34
CA ASN A 230 6.00 0.45 -79.65
C ASN A 230 4.86 -0.17 -80.48
N ILE A 231 3.89 0.66 -80.86
CA ILE A 231 2.91 0.31 -81.88
C ILE A 231 3.49 0.77 -83.22
N ASP A 232 3.88 -0.21 -84.03
CA ASP A 232 4.23 -0.01 -85.44
C ASP A 232 2.93 0.14 -86.23
N SER A 233 2.62 1.35 -86.68
CA SER A 233 1.48 1.62 -87.56
C SER A 233 1.99 1.88 -88.97
N LYS A 234 2.07 0.81 -89.77
CA LYS A 234 2.03 0.86 -91.23
C LYS A 234 0.74 0.20 -91.72
N ALA A 235 0.13 0.89 -92.68
CA ALA A 235 -1.06 0.56 -93.48
C ALA A 235 -2.40 0.93 -92.85
#